data_AF-A0A7Y3UXI6-F1
#
_entry.id   AF-A0A7Y3UXI6-F1
#
_cell.length_a   1.000
_cell.length_b   1.000
_cell.length_c   1.000
_cell.angle_alpha   90.00
_cell.angle_beta   90.00
_cell.angle_gamma   90.00
#
_symmetry.space_group_name_H-M   'P 1'
#
loop_
_entity.id
_entity.type
_entity.pdbx_description
1 polymer ?
#
loop_
_entity_poly.entity_id
_entity_poly.type
_entity_poly.pdbx_seq_one_letter_code
_entity_poly.pdbx_strand_id
1 'polypeptide(L)'
;MRALLVAGSLLMISACSTLPDPDPNQAWIDLTPYDNTSLDALQVDERDWADSRYFEVQPGSHELTVRYQFPVTPSNIGPVSEPLWRDCQVKLTFKDFGAGQRYQLHAGSIGFRPWIKLYDDQQKMVGQGLPAGCQRT
;
A
#
# COMPACT_ATOMS: atom_id res chain seq x y z
N MET A 1 -11.85 -15.57 58.20
CA MET A 1 -11.05 -15.82 56.99
C MET A 1 -11.94 -15.61 55.76
N ARG A 2 -11.41 -14.99 54.71
CA ARG A 2 -11.93 -14.94 53.31
C ARG A 2 -13.07 -13.92 53.06
N ALA A 3 -13.04 -13.08 52.03
CA ALA A 3 -12.05 -12.87 50.97
C ALA A 3 -12.21 -11.43 50.46
N LEU A 4 -11.09 -10.74 50.29
CA LEU A 4 -11.00 -9.47 49.58
C LEU A 4 -11.25 -9.77 48.09
N LEU A 5 -12.39 -9.32 47.57
CA LEU A 5 -12.63 -9.29 46.12
C LEU A 5 -11.90 -8.06 45.55
N VAL A 6 -10.67 -8.28 45.10
CA VAL A 6 -9.90 -7.32 44.32
C VAL A 6 -10.55 -7.25 42.93
N ALA A 7 -11.27 -6.15 42.69
CA ALA A 7 -11.73 -5.78 41.35
C ALA A 7 -10.50 -5.37 40.52
N GLY A 8 -10.01 -6.31 39.70
CA GLY A 8 -8.93 -6.06 38.74
C GLY A 8 -9.44 -5.20 37.59
N SER A 9 -9.00 -3.95 37.55
CA SER A 9 -9.20 -3.05 36.43
C SER A 9 -8.49 -3.58 35.19
N LEU A 10 -9.24 -4.06 34.21
CA LEU A 10 -8.73 -4.44 32.89
C LEU A 10 -8.35 -3.14 32.13
N LEU A 11 -7.07 -2.78 32.15
CA LEU A 11 -6.52 -1.74 31.27
C LEU A 11 -6.41 -2.33 29.86
N MET A 12 -7.44 -2.10 29.03
CA MET A 12 -7.38 -2.32 27.59
C MET A 12 -6.46 -1.25 26.98
N ILE A 13 -5.18 -1.55 26.83
CA ILE A 13 -4.25 -0.68 26.08
C ILE A 13 -4.54 -0.93 24.60
N SER A 14 -5.32 -0.03 23.99
CA SER A 14 -5.38 0.09 22.53
C SER A 14 -4.01 0.59 22.05
N ALA A 15 -3.16 -0.30 21.55
CA ALA A 15 -1.91 0.07 20.91
C ALA A 15 -2.21 0.80 19.59
N CYS A 16 -2.14 2.12 19.58
CA CYS A 16 -2.02 2.87 18.34
C CYS A 16 -0.62 2.56 17.77
N SER A 17 -0.54 1.80 16.68
CA SER A 17 0.73 1.71 15.94
C SER A 17 0.94 3.03 15.21
N THR A 18 1.88 3.84 15.67
CA THR A 18 2.32 5.02 14.90
C THR A 18 3.20 4.56 13.75
N LEU A 19 3.18 5.30 12.63
CA LEU A 19 4.24 5.19 11.64
C LEU A 19 5.55 5.73 12.25
N PRO A 20 6.72 5.25 11.82
CA PRO A 20 7.99 5.85 12.24
C PRO A 20 8.11 7.28 11.71
N ASP A 21 8.97 8.07 12.35
CA ASP A 21 9.33 9.39 11.84
C ASP A 21 10.11 9.24 10.52
N PRO A 22 9.72 9.92 9.43
CA PRO A 22 10.45 9.89 8.16
C PRO A 22 11.89 10.41 8.29
N ASP A 23 12.85 9.73 7.66
CA ASP A 23 14.24 10.17 7.51
C ASP A 23 14.31 11.32 6.48
N PRO A 24 14.77 12.53 6.87
CA PRO A 24 14.85 13.67 5.96
C PRO A 24 15.84 13.48 4.80
N ASN A 25 16.70 12.45 4.84
CA ASN A 25 17.64 12.14 3.76
C ASN A 25 17.06 11.17 2.73
N GLN A 26 15.85 10.66 2.96
CA GLN A 26 15.19 9.68 2.10
C GLN A 26 13.89 10.25 1.52
N ALA A 27 13.43 9.66 0.42
CA ALA A 27 12.12 9.92 -0.13
C ALA A 27 11.09 9.02 0.54
N TRP A 28 9.99 9.61 1.00
CA TRP A 28 8.88 8.85 1.57
C TRP A 28 7.74 8.70 0.56
N ILE A 29 7.22 7.49 0.43
CA ILE A 29 6.11 7.17 -0.45
C ILE A 29 4.96 6.58 0.36
N ASP A 30 3.88 7.33 0.47
CA ASP A 30 2.63 6.88 1.09
C ASP A 30 1.83 6.02 0.12
N LEU A 31 1.27 4.91 0.60
CA LEU A 31 0.39 4.04 -0.18
C LEU A 31 -1.06 4.47 0.02
N THR A 32 -1.74 4.78 -1.07
CA THR A 32 -3.14 5.24 -1.05
C THR A 32 -4.02 4.23 -1.79
N PRO A 33 -4.58 3.22 -1.08
CA PRO A 33 -5.61 2.34 -1.64
C PRO A 33 -6.91 3.13 -1.88
N TYR A 34 -7.81 2.56 -2.68
CA TYR A 34 -9.13 3.13 -2.98
C TYR A 34 -10.25 2.29 -2.35
N ASP A 35 -11.21 2.91 -1.66
CA ASP A 35 -12.36 2.23 -1.04
C ASP A 35 -11.98 0.90 -0.32
N ASN A 36 -12.66 -0.20 -0.66
CA ASN A 36 -12.49 -1.54 -0.10
C ASN A 36 -11.34 -2.31 -0.79
N THR A 37 -10.18 -1.70 -0.98
CA THR A 37 -9.00 -2.34 -1.61
C THR A 37 -7.81 -2.36 -0.66
N SER A 38 -6.85 -3.25 -0.90
CA SER A 38 -5.56 -3.27 -0.19
C SER A 38 -4.44 -2.86 -1.14
N LEU A 39 -3.51 -2.08 -0.63
CA LEU A 39 -2.29 -1.67 -1.34
C LEU A 39 -1.11 -1.77 -0.38
N ASP A 40 -0.24 -2.73 -0.63
CA ASP A 40 0.85 -3.12 0.27
C ASP A 40 2.21 -3.02 -0.43
N ALA A 41 3.21 -2.45 0.25
CA ALA A 41 4.59 -2.46 -0.20
C ALA A 41 5.15 -3.89 -0.13
N LEU A 42 5.79 -4.35 -1.20
CA LEU A 42 6.41 -5.67 -1.25
C LEU A 42 7.92 -5.60 -1.42
N GLN A 43 8.42 -4.83 -2.40
CA GLN A 43 9.85 -4.81 -2.73
C GLN A 43 10.33 -3.43 -3.17
N VAL A 44 11.60 -3.16 -2.88
CA VAL A 44 12.39 -2.06 -3.45
C VAL A 44 13.60 -2.67 -4.16
N ASP A 45 13.77 -2.35 -5.44
CA ASP A 45 14.88 -2.86 -6.26
C ASP A 45 15.03 -4.39 -6.16
N GLU A 46 13.91 -5.10 -6.31
CA GLU A 46 13.79 -6.56 -6.26
C GLU A 46 14.14 -7.19 -4.89
N ARG A 47 14.27 -6.39 -3.83
CA ARG A 47 14.50 -6.87 -2.47
C ARG A 47 13.25 -6.70 -1.62
N ASP A 48 12.95 -7.72 -0.82
CA ASP A 48 11.79 -7.73 0.07
C ASP A 48 11.82 -6.53 1.03
N TRP A 49 10.66 -5.91 1.19
CA TRP A 49 10.45 -4.74 2.00
C TRP A 49 9.79 -5.12 3.33
N ALA A 50 10.31 -4.57 4.43
CA ALA A 50 9.94 -5.02 5.77
C ALA A 50 8.59 -4.48 6.26
N ASP A 51 8.21 -3.27 5.85
CA ASP A 51 6.99 -2.61 6.31
C ASP A 51 6.03 -2.36 5.15
N SER A 52 4.91 -3.10 5.11
CA SER A 52 3.98 -3.04 3.99
C SER A 52 3.21 -1.72 3.86
N ARG A 53 3.30 -0.82 4.86
CA ARG A 53 2.46 0.38 4.95
C ARG A 53 2.97 1.56 4.12
N TYR A 54 4.26 1.59 3.79
CA TYR A 54 4.92 2.69 3.08
C TYR A 54 6.22 2.22 2.41
N PHE A 55 6.80 3.05 1.55
CA PHE A 55 8.21 2.94 1.20
C PHE A 55 9.00 4.15 1.69
N GLU A 56 10.27 3.91 1.99
CA GLU A 56 11.24 4.95 2.28
C GLU A 56 12.54 4.58 1.57
N VAL A 57 12.91 5.35 0.54
CA VAL A 57 14.01 4.99 -0.37
C VAL A 57 15.04 6.09 -0.45
N GLN A 58 16.26 5.71 -0.80
CA GLN A 58 17.33 6.68 -1.03
C GLN A 58 16.99 7.61 -2.21
N PRO A 59 17.61 8.80 -2.29
CA PRO A 59 17.44 9.66 -3.45
C PRO A 59 17.96 8.99 -4.73
N GLY A 60 17.21 9.12 -5.82
CA GLY A 60 17.56 8.61 -7.14
C GLY A 60 16.55 7.63 -7.72
N SER A 61 17.06 6.65 -8.45
CA SER A 61 16.26 5.72 -9.24
C SER A 61 15.96 4.45 -8.49
N HIS A 62 14.67 4.15 -8.33
CA HIS A 62 14.20 2.94 -7.67
C HIS A 62 13.03 2.31 -8.41
N GLU A 63 12.95 0.98 -8.34
CA GLU A 63 11.76 0.21 -8.68
C GLU A 63 11.00 -0.17 -7.40
N LEU A 64 9.74 0.22 -7.31
CA LEU A 64 8.82 -0.13 -6.23
C LEU A 64 7.86 -1.22 -6.72
N THR A 65 7.77 -2.34 -6.00
CA THR A 65 6.77 -3.38 -6.25
C THR A 65 5.73 -3.36 -5.15
N VAL A 66 4.46 -3.23 -5.53
CA VAL A 66 3.31 -3.28 -4.61
C VAL A 66 2.40 -4.46 -4.91
N ARG A 67 1.73 -4.97 -3.87
CA ARG A 67 0.57 -5.85 -3.99
C ARG A 67 -0.68 -5.00 -3.96
N TYR A 68 -1.56 -5.17 -4.94
CA TYR A 68 -2.84 -4.50 -5.02
C TYR A 68 -3.96 -5.54 -5.09
N GLN A 69 -4.83 -5.53 -4.08
CA GLN A 69 -5.97 -6.43 -3.99
C GLN A 69 -7.27 -5.65 -4.19
N PHE A 70 -8.09 -6.06 -5.16
CA PHE A 70 -9.30 -5.33 -5.51
C PHE A 70 -10.44 -6.24 -5.99
N PRO A 71 -11.71 -5.84 -5.77
CA PRO A 71 -12.86 -6.55 -6.29
C PRO A 71 -13.14 -6.16 -7.74
N VAL A 72 -13.34 -7.15 -8.61
CA VAL A 72 -13.92 -6.97 -9.94
C VAL A 72 -15.44 -7.09 -9.81
N THR A 73 -16.15 -6.03 -10.18
CA THR A 73 -17.60 -5.95 -10.03
C THR A 73 -18.33 -7.02 -10.87
N PRO A 74 -19.49 -7.52 -10.43
CA PRO A 74 -20.35 -8.44 -11.19
C PRO A 74 -20.58 -8.04 -12.65
N SER A 75 -20.77 -6.74 -12.91
CA SER A 75 -20.93 -6.18 -14.26
C SER A 75 -19.78 -6.48 -15.23
N ASN A 76 -18.61 -6.83 -14.72
CA ASN A 76 -17.42 -7.19 -15.51
C ASN A 76 -17.19 -8.72 -15.62
N ILE A 77 -17.96 -9.56 -14.93
CA ILE A 77 -17.71 -11.02 -14.80
C ILE A 77 -18.93 -11.91 -15.10
N GLY A 78 -20.04 -11.34 -15.56
CA GLY A 78 -21.22 -12.09 -16.00
C GLY A 78 -22.32 -12.19 -14.94
N PRO A 79 -23.25 -13.15 -15.06
CA PRO A 79 -24.46 -13.23 -14.24
C PRO A 79 -24.18 -13.86 -12.86
N VAL A 80 -23.28 -13.24 -12.09
CA VAL A 80 -22.97 -13.61 -10.71
C VAL A 80 -23.33 -12.46 -9.77
N SER A 81 -23.61 -12.75 -8.51
CA SER A 81 -23.95 -11.73 -7.51
C SER A 81 -22.73 -11.18 -6.76
N GLU A 82 -21.69 -12.01 -6.59
CA GLU A 82 -20.52 -11.68 -5.78
C GLU A 82 -19.38 -11.14 -6.66
N PRO A 83 -18.59 -10.16 -6.16
CA PRO A 83 -17.40 -9.70 -6.86
C PRO A 83 -16.30 -10.76 -6.87
N LEU A 84 -15.48 -10.76 -7.91
CA LEU A 84 -14.28 -11.59 -7.98
C LEU A 84 -13.07 -10.80 -7.48
N TRP A 85 -12.44 -11.27 -6.41
CA TRP A 85 -11.21 -10.65 -5.90
C TRP A 85 -10.01 -10.97 -6.79
N ARG A 86 -9.21 -9.93 -7.04
CA ARG A 86 -7.92 -10.04 -7.72
C ARG A 86 -6.82 -9.67 -6.76
N ASP A 87 -5.70 -10.37 -6.93
CA ASP A 87 -4.47 -10.16 -6.20
C ASP A 87 -3.34 -9.96 -7.21
N CYS A 88 -2.88 -8.73 -7.33
CA CYS A 88 -1.96 -8.33 -8.39
C CYS A 88 -0.69 -7.73 -7.81
N GLN A 89 0.46 -8.04 -8.42
CA GLN A 89 1.67 -7.26 -8.23
C GLN A 89 1.80 -6.22 -9.35
N VAL A 90 2.24 -5.01 -8.99
CA VAL A 90 2.46 -3.91 -9.93
C VAL A 90 3.81 -3.27 -9.61
N LYS A 91 4.61 -3.04 -10.65
CA LYS A 91 5.96 -2.44 -10.55
C LYS A 91 5.92 -0.99 -11.03
N LEU A 92 6.54 -0.08 -10.29
CA LEU A 92 6.72 1.32 -10.69
C LEU A 92 8.19 1.68 -10.60
N THR A 93 8.77 2.08 -11.73
CA THR A 93 10.12 2.64 -11.78
C THR A 93 10.02 4.15 -11.84
N PHE A 94 10.72 4.84 -10.93
CA PHE A 94 10.86 6.29 -10.96
C PHE A 94 12.31 6.67 -10.67
N LYS A 95 12.84 7.63 -11.42
CA LYS A 95 14.28 7.91 -11.49
C LYS A 95 14.76 9.04 -10.58
N ASP A 96 13.84 9.85 -10.08
CA ASP A 96 14.14 11.14 -9.45
C ASP A 96 13.48 11.25 -8.06
N PHE A 97 13.52 10.19 -7.25
CA PHE A 97 13.13 10.30 -5.84
C PHE A 97 14.08 11.27 -5.13
N GLY A 98 13.56 12.28 -4.42
CA GLY A 98 14.37 13.28 -3.73
C GLY A 98 14.35 13.13 -2.20
N ALA A 99 15.48 13.46 -1.56
CA ALA A 99 15.60 13.51 -0.11
C ALA A 99 14.57 14.47 0.50
N GLY A 100 13.87 14.02 1.54
CA GLY A 100 12.86 14.79 2.25
C GLY A 100 11.58 15.04 1.45
N GLN A 101 11.47 14.51 0.23
CA GLN A 101 10.28 14.64 -0.59
C GLN A 101 9.24 13.58 -0.22
N ARG A 102 7.97 13.95 -0.39
CA ARG A 102 6.82 13.10 -0.12
C ARG A 102 6.13 12.79 -1.45
N TYR A 103 5.83 11.52 -1.67
CA TYR A 103 5.09 11.04 -2.82
C TYR A 103 3.89 10.22 -2.36
N GLN A 104 2.89 10.13 -3.23
CA GLN A 104 1.72 9.29 -3.01
C GLN A 104 1.58 8.30 -4.15
N LEU A 105 1.54 7.02 -3.81
CA LEU A 105 1.28 5.93 -4.75
C LEU A 105 -0.19 5.55 -4.65
N HIS A 106 -0.96 5.93 -5.66
CA HIS A 106 -2.39 5.64 -5.76
C HIS A 106 -2.60 4.39 -6.59
N ALA A 107 -3.58 3.58 -6.21
CA ALA A 107 -3.97 2.40 -6.97
C ALA A 107 -5.45 2.44 -7.37
N GLY A 108 -5.77 1.69 -8.43
CA GLY A 108 -7.14 1.52 -8.88
C GLY A 108 -7.25 0.39 -9.90
N SER A 109 -8.46 0.16 -10.41
CA SER A 109 -8.70 -0.86 -11.43
C SER A 109 -9.75 -0.45 -12.44
N ILE A 110 -9.68 -1.06 -13.63
CA ILE A 110 -10.74 -1.00 -14.64
C ILE A 110 -11.00 -2.44 -15.08
N GLY A 111 -12.17 -2.97 -14.71
CA GLY A 111 -12.46 -4.40 -14.87
C GLY A 111 -11.38 -5.23 -14.17
N PHE A 112 -10.67 -6.06 -14.93
CA PHE A 112 -9.59 -6.90 -14.43
C PHE A 112 -8.20 -6.26 -14.38
N ARG A 113 -8.06 -5.04 -14.91
CA ARG A 113 -6.74 -4.40 -15.10
C ARG A 113 -6.42 -3.50 -13.92
N PRO A 114 -5.40 -3.81 -13.12
CA PRO A 114 -4.91 -2.88 -12.11
C PRO A 114 -4.12 -1.75 -12.76
N TRP A 115 -4.05 -0.61 -12.08
CA TRP A 115 -3.11 0.46 -12.36
C TRP A 115 -2.62 1.08 -11.06
N ILE A 116 -1.40 1.60 -11.08
CA ILE A 116 -0.87 2.47 -10.01
C ILE A 116 -0.27 3.73 -10.62
N LYS A 117 -0.35 4.84 -9.89
CA LYS A 117 0.20 6.15 -10.30
C LYS A 117 0.95 6.77 -9.13
N LEU A 118 2.10 7.37 -9.41
CA LEU A 118 2.88 8.11 -8.44
C LEU A 118 2.63 9.60 -8.62
N TYR A 119 2.31 10.28 -7.53
CA TYR A 119 2.13 11.71 -7.45
C TYR A 119 3.17 12.34 -6.53
N ASP A 120 3.63 13.54 -6.87
CA ASP A 120 4.46 14.35 -5.99
C ASP A 120 3.62 15.12 -4.95
N ASP A 121 4.29 15.94 -4.14
CA ASP A 121 3.70 16.80 -3.11
C ASP A 121 2.74 17.84 -3.69
N GLN A 122 2.91 18.21 -4.95
CA GLN A 122 2.03 19.12 -5.71
C GLN A 122 0.87 18.40 -6.40
N GLN A 123 0.66 17.10 -6.13
CA GLN A 123 -0.37 16.26 -6.76
C GLN A 123 -0.21 16.14 -8.28
N LYS A 124 1.00 16.34 -8.81
CA LYS A 124 1.31 16.09 -10.21
C LYS A 124 1.69 14.62 -10.39
N MET A 125 1.10 13.98 -11.40
CA MET A 125 1.47 12.61 -11.76
C MET A 125 2.90 12.59 -12.35
N VAL A 126 3.81 11.90 -11.66
CA VAL A 126 5.23 11.80 -12.04
C VAL A 126 5.63 10.39 -12.50
N GLY A 127 4.79 9.40 -12.26
CA GLY A 127 5.03 8.02 -12.68
C GLY A 127 3.76 7.19 -12.78
N GLN A 128 3.85 6.06 -13.49
CA GLN A 128 2.80 5.06 -13.60
C GLN A 128 3.44 3.68 -13.58
N GLY A 129 2.80 2.73 -12.90
CA GLY A 129 3.29 1.36 -12.82
C GLY A 129 2.73 0.44 -13.90
N LEU A 130 3.42 -0.69 -14.08
CA LEU A 130 3.10 -1.76 -15.01
C LEU A 130 2.74 -3.03 -14.23
N PRO A 131 1.68 -3.76 -14.61
CA PRO A 131 1.34 -5.03 -13.98
C PRO A 131 2.48 -6.05 -14.10
N ALA A 132 2.87 -6.65 -12.97
CA ALA A 132 3.91 -7.67 -12.88
C ALA A 132 3.36 -9.10 -12.72
N GLY A 133 2.03 -9.23 -12.63
CA GLY A 133 1.33 -10.51 -12.54
C GLY A 133 0.11 -10.41 -11.65
N CYS A 134 -0.90 -11.23 -11.91
CA CYS A 134 -2.08 -11.30 -11.06
C CYS A 134 -2.47 -12.75 -10.80
N GLN A 135 -2.53 -13.13 -9.53
CA GLN A 135 -3.07 -14.41 -9.12
C GLN A 135 -4.60 -14.37 -9.15
N ARG A 136 -5.19 -15.55 -9.28
CA ARG A 136 -6.61 -15.76 -9.00
C ARG A 136 -6.69 -16.18 -7.54
N THR A 137 -7.35 -15.37 -6.72
CA THR A 137 -7.77 -15.76 -5.37
C THR A 137 -9.11 -16.44 -5.42
#